data_AF-A0A3P9C816-F1
#
_entry.id   AF-A0A3P9C816-F1
#
_cell.length_a   1.000
_cell.length_b   1.000
_cell.length_c   1.000
_cell.angle_alpha   90.00
_cell.angle_beta   90.00
_cell.angle_gamma   90.00
#
_symmetry.space_group_name_H-M   'P 1'
#
loop_
_entity.id
_entity.type
_entity.pdbx_description
1 polymer ?
#
loop_
_entity_poly.entity_id
_entity_poly.type
_entity_poly.pdbx_seq_one_letter_code
_entity_poly.pdbx_strand_id
1 'polypeptide(L)'
;MFIPLLTITLCLLPGAQKLTLTAEPGATINIRNNNKVKGCQVCTGSIINKCSIESLNSFSGSTVSVELECSRPQDVFSIEIVRRISKCLSIDALRFNRTFTWNLAAAAPKAFQIDFTNTGLKQINPSEKCPDRHTYTLQAFQSTGNVAVGKYCRSGTISSAQVLKSGTLARISLTLPKGTSSSELLSPDYPESFPDDDIMEWYFQVPDKHGVDVQFLNLTQPDCVKKEVAVEYHQKGRVTSVLGLNDTQPLQNQGDFLLTLRNCEMERAPADSPGLTFTLKLPFILQHSLNSNR
;
A
#
# COMPACT_ATOMS: atom_id res chain seq x y z
N MET A 1 60.87 30.84 -5.04
CA MET A 1 60.32 29.58 -5.59
C MET A 1 58.98 29.36 -4.92
N PHE A 2 57.92 29.91 -5.51
CA PHE A 2 56.55 29.86 -4.99
C PHE A 2 55.72 29.01 -5.95
N ILE A 3 55.06 28.00 -5.41
CA ILE A 3 54.15 27.08 -6.12
C ILE A 3 52.87 27.86 -6.43
N PRO A 4 52.37 27.93 -7.68
CA PRO A 4 51.05 28.49 -7.92
C PRO A 4 50.01 27.49 -7.45
N LEU A 5 49.21 27.87 -6.44
CA LEU A 5 47.97 27.17 -6.12
C LEU A 5 47.02 27.29 -7.32
N LEU A 6 46.66 26.15 -7.89
CA LEU A 6 45.58 26.03 -8.86
C LEU A 6 44.24 26.19 -8.11
N THR A 7 43.72 27.42 -8.01
CA THR A 7 42.34 27.64 -7.57
C THR A 7 41.39 27.22 -8.68
N ILE A 8 40.81 26.02 -8.54
CA ILE A 8 39.71 25.55 -9.39
C ILE A 8 38.45 26.28 -8.94
N THR A 9 38.12 27.37 -9.63
CA THR A 9 36.81 28.02 -9.51
C THR A 9 35.79 27.15 -10.24
N LEU A 10 35.05 26.32 -9.50
CA LEU A 10 33.88 25.61 -10.02
C LEU A 10 32.77 26.65 -10.31
N CYS A 11 32.77 27.18 -11.53
CA CYS A 11 31.59 27.85 -12.09
C CYS A 11 30.53 26.76 -12.33
N LEU A 12 29.64 26.55 -11.37
CA LEU A 12 28.37 25.87 -11.63
C LEU A 12 27.55 26.79 -12.53
N LEU A 13 27.61 26.57 -13.84
CA LEU A 13 26.61 27.14 -14.74
C LEU A 13 25.23 26.68 -14.23
N PRO A 14 24.24 27.58 -14.03
CA PRO A 14 22.86 27.19 -13.74
C PRO A 14 22.22 26.66 -15.02
N GLY A 15 22.72 25.52 -15.51
CA GLY A 15 22.18 24.82 -16.66
C GLY A 15 20.96 24.01 -16.23
N ALA A 16 19.83 24.25 -16.89
CA ALA A 16 18.64 23.43 -16.76
C ALA A 16 18.99 21.93 -16.86
N GLN A 17 18.52 21.14 -15.89
CA GLN A 17 18.81 19.71 -15.87
C GLN A 17 17.83 18.99 -16.81
N LYS A 18 18.28 18.72 -18.04
CA LYS A 18 17.48 18.05 -19.07
C LYS A 18 17.23 16.58 -18.68
N LEU A 19 15.96 16.23 -18.45
CA LEU A 19 15.52 14.89 -18.15
C LEU A 19 14.53 14.43 -19.21
N THR A 20 14.88 13.41 -19.99
CA THR A 20 13.96 12.81 -20.95
C THR A 20 13.14 11.70 -20.30
N LEU A 21 11.83 11.86 -20.33
CA LEU A 21 10.88 10.80 -19.97
C LEU A 21 10.38 10.16 -21.26
N THR A 22 10.21 8.85 -21.29
CA THR A 22 9.71 8.13 -22.45
C THR A 22 8.41 7.46 -22.07
N ALA A 23 7.29 7.93 -22.63
CA ALA A 23 5.98 7.28 -22.50
C ALA A 23 5.82 6.18 -23.57
N GLU A 24 5.33 5.00 -23.17
CA GLU A 24 4.89 3.96 -24.10
C GLU A 24 3.43 4.21 -24.55
N PRO A 25 2.99 3.66 -25.70
CA PRO A 25 1.61 3.81 -26.17
C PRO A 25 0.59 3.36 -25.12
N GLY A 26 -0.33 4.25 -24.73
CA GLY A 26 -1.39 3.98 -23.75
C GLY A 26 -1.04 4.30 -22.29
N ALA A 27 0.12 4.91 -22.02
CA ALA A 27 0.44 5.51 -20.73
C ALA A 27 0.12 7.02 -20.73
N THR A 28 -0.33 7.54 -19.57
CA THR A 28 -0.47 8.97 -19.32
C THR A 28 0.57 9.41 -18.31
N ILE A 29 1.39 10.41 -18.65
CA ILE A 29 2.36 11.03 -17.73
C ILE A 29 1.75 12.32 -17.21
N ASN A 30 1.57 12.40 -15.89
CA ASN A 30 1.17 13.61 -15.18
C ASN A 30 2.38 14.17 -14.43
N ILE A 31 2.74 15.42 -14.71
CA ILE A 31 3.83 16.13 -14.03
C ILE A 31 3.22 17.27 -13.22
N ARG A 32 3.40 17.21 -11.90
CA ARG A 32 2.80 18.15 -10.96
C ARG A 32 3.87 18.98 -10.25
N ASN A 33 3.74 20.30 -10.31
CA ASN A 33 4.52 21.24 -9.51
C ASN A 33 3.77 21.50 -8.20
N ASN A 34 4.10 20.73 -7.16
CA ASN A 34 3.31 20.68 -5.92
C ASN A 34 3.30 22.01 -5.15
N ASN A 35 4.35 22.81 -5.28
CA ASN A 35 4.51 24.06 -4.52
C ASN A 35 4.34 25.32 -5.38
N LYS A 36 3.87 25.18 -6.63
CA LYS A 36 3.76 26.29 -7.61
C LYS A 36 5.04 27.15 -7.66
N VAL A 37 6.20 26.50 -7.58
CA VAL A 37 7.50 27.18 -7.51
C VAL A 37 7.67 28.01 -8.78
N LYS A 38 7.88 29.32 -8.62
CA LYS A 38 8.07 30.26 -9.75
C LYS A 38 9.41 29.98 -10.43
N GLY A 39 9.43 30.02 -11.76
CA GLY A 39 10.64 29.83 -12.57
C GLY A 39 10.93 28.38 -12.96
N CYS A 40 10.04 27.42 -12.68
CA CYS A 40 10.16 26.05 -13.16
C CYS A 40 9.08 25.73 -14.19
N GLN A 41 9.50 25.25 -15.37
CA GLN A 41 8.61 24.98 -16.50
C GLN A 41 8.80 23.58 -17.10
N VAL A 42 7.74 23.05 -17.70
CA VAL A 42 7.70 21.75 -18.36
C VAL A 42 7.62 21.98 -19.86
N CYS A 43 8.64 21.57 -20.60
CA CYS A 43 8.74 21.76 -22.04
C CYS A 43 8.55 20.44 -22.80
N THR A 44 7.95 20.51 -23.99
CA THR A 44 7.73 19.36 -24.89
C THR A 44 8.14 19.69 -26.32
N GLY A 45 8.76 18.71 -26.99
CA GLY A 45 9.16 18.80 -28.40
C GLY A 45 10.66 18.58 -28.63
N SER A 46 11.02 18.07 -29.82
CA SER A 46 12.43 17.91 -30.25
C SER A 46 12.91 19.00 -31.21
N ILE A 47 11.98 19.74 -31.84
CA ILE A 47 12.27 20.75 -32.89
C ILE A 47 11.66 22.11 -32.53
N ILE A 48 10.47 22.15 -31.92
CA ILE A 48 9.85 23.36 -31.38
C ILE A 48 9.52 23.08 -29.91
N ASN A 49 10.20 23.78 -29.00
CA ASN A 49 9.98 23.62 -27.57
C ASN A 49 8.70 24.35 -27.15
N LYS A 50 7.64 23.60 -26.83
CA LYS A 50 6.44 24.13 -26.21
C LYS A 50 6.55 23.99 -24.69
N CYS A 51 6.78 25.12 -24.02
CA CYS A 51 6.92 25.18 -22.57
C CYS A 51 5.63 25.63 -21.89
N SER A 52 5.32 24.97 -20.78
CA SER A 52 4.16 25.25 -19.94
C SER A 52 4.62 25.49 -18.50
N ILE A 53 4.10 26.57 -17.91
CA ILE A 53 4.27 26.92 -16.50
C ILE A 53 3.13 26.39 -15.61
N GLU A 54 2.23 25.59 -16.18
CA GLU A 54 1.08 25.05 -15.46
C GLU A 54 1.52 24.13 -14.32
N SER A 55 0.76 24.16 -13.22
CA SER A 55 1.04 23.32 -12.05
C SER A 55 0.79 21.83 -12.30
N LEU A 56 0.06 21.48 -13.35
CA LEU A 56 -0.19 20.10 -13.77
C LEU A 56 -0.09 20.04 -15.29
N ASN A 57 0.82 19.20 -15.80
CA ASN A 57 0.95 18.93 -17.22
C ASN A 57 0.64 17.45 -17.46
N SER A 58 -0.33 17.16 -18.32
CA SER A 58 -0.73 15.79 -18.64
C SER A 58 -0.40 15.48 -20.09
N PHE A 59 0.32 14.39 -20.31
CA PHE A 59 0.75 13.93 -21.62
C PHE A 59 0.18 12.54 -21.87
N SER A 60 -0.62 12.40 -22.93
CA SER A 60 -1.22 11.14 -23.36
C SER A 60 -1.00 10.93 -24.86
N GLY A 61 -0.81 9.68 -25.27
CA GLY A 61 -0.45 9.32 -26.65
C GLY A 61 1.01 8.89 -26.77
N SER A 62 1.44 8.55 -28.00
CA SER A 62 2.78 8.05 -28.36
C SER A 62 3.94 8.83 -27.71
N THR A 63 5.13 8.23 -27.70
CA THR A 63 6.36 8.71 -27.04
C THR A 63 6.51 10.22 -26.96
N VAL A 64 6.36 10.77 -25.75
CA VAL A 64 6.53 12.20 -25.47
C VAL A 64 7.86 12.41 -24.77
N SER A 65 8.77 13.16 -25.37
CA SER A 65 9.98 13.67 -24.71
C SER A 65 9.64 14.97 -23.97
N VAL A 66 9.80 14.94 -22.65
CA VAL A 66 9.60 16.10 -21.78
C VAL A 66 10.96 16.64 -21.35
N GLU A 67 11.08 17.95 -21.14
CA GLU A 67 12.25 18.61 -20.57
C GLU A 67 11.81 19.48 -19.39
N LEU A 68 12.47 19.33 -18.23
CA LEU A 68 12.17 20.06 -17.01
C LEU A 68 13.21 21.16 -16.81
N GLU A 69 12.82 22.40 -17.00
CA GLU A 69 13.70 23.53 -16.75
C GLU A 69 13.49 24.05 -15.33
N CYS A 70 14.40 23.66 -14.42
CA CYS A 70 14.38 24.05 -13.01
C CYS A 70 15.78 23.82 -12.41
N SER A 71 16.14 24.57 -11.36
CA SER A 71 17.46 24.44 -10.71
C SER A 71 17.60 23.13 -9.91
N ARG A 72 16.50 22.63 -9.33
CA ARG A 72 16.39 21.34 -8.61
C ARG A 72 15.05 20.68 -8.91
N PRO A 73 14.83 20.15 -10.12
CA PRO A 73 13.52 19.62 -10.53
C PRO A 73 13.02 18.47 -9.63
N GLN A 74 13.95 17.72 -9.00
CA GLN A 74 13.67 16.62 -8.07
C GLN A 74 12.97 17.02 -6.77
N ASP A 75 13.08 18.28 -6.37
CA ASP A 75 12.43 18.79 -5.16
C ASP A 75 11.12 19.52 -5.47
N VAL A 76 10.82 19.77 -6.75
CA VAL A 76 9.71 20.61 -7.22
C VAL A 76 8.63 19.82 -7.94
N PHE A 77 9.01 18.89 -8.82
CA PHE A 77 8.09 18.14 -9.65
C PHE A 77 7.87 16.71 -9.13
N SER A 78 6.61 16.35 -8.88
CA SER A 78 6.21 14.95 -8.73
C SER A 78 5.66 14.42 -10.05
N ILE A 79 6.12 13.23 -10.44
CA ILE A 79 5.70 12.58 -11.68
C ILE A 79 4.84 11.37 -11.31
N GLU A 80 3.61 11.39 -11.81
CA GLU A 80 2.65 10.30 -11.73
C GLU A 80 2.51 9.69 -13.13
N ILE A 81 2.67 8.38 -13.25
CA ILE A 81 2.50 7.66 -14.50
C ILE A 81 1.30 6.75 -14.34
N VAL A 82 0.19 7.10 -14.98
CA VAL A 82 -1.05 6.33 -14.96
C VAL A 82 -1.05 5.42 -16.17
N ARG A 83 -1.11 4.11 -15.95
CA ARG A 83 -1.00 3.11 -17.02
C ARG A 83 -2.01 1.97 -16.86
N ARG A 84 -2.52 1.47 -17.98
CA ARG A 84 -3.08 0.12 -18.09
C ARG A 84 -2.00 -0.84 -18.60
N ILE A 85 -1.72 -1.86 -17.81
CA ILE A 85 -0.58 -2.82 -17.78
C ILE A 85 0.23 -3.02 -19.09
N SER A 86 1.56 -2.79 -19.04
CA SER A 86 2.61 -3.63 -19.72
C SER A 86 4.09 -3.20 -19.47
N LYS A 87 4.86 -3.89 -18.61
CA LYS A 87 6.35 -3.82 -18.48
C LYS A 87 7.05 -2.45 -18.21
N CYS A 88 8.28 -2.57 -17.71
CA CYS A 88 9.04 -1.62 -16.89
C CYS A 88 9.43 -0.29 -17.57
N LEU A 89 9.65 0.74 -16.75
CA LEU A 89 10.01 2.11 -17.15
C LEU A 89 11.53 2.33 -17.32
N SER A 90 11.89 3.28 -18.19
CA SER A 90 13.26 3.68 -18.52
C SER A 90 14.08 4.24 -17.33
N ILE A 91 15.38 3.94 -17.37
CA ILE A 91 16.42 4.13 -16.33
C ILE A 91 16.59 5.60 -15.89
N ASP A 92 16.31 6.58 -16.75
CA ASP A 92 16.48 8.00 -16.39
C ASP A 92 15.43 8.51 -15.39
N ALA A 93 14.30 7.80 -15.26
CA ALA A 93 13.28 8.15 -14.29
C ALA A 93 13.72 7.91 -12.83
N LEU A 94 14.84 7.23 -12.57
CA LEU A 94 15.24 6.76 -11.23
C LEU A 94 15.79 7.83 -10.27
N ARG A 95 16.05 9.07 -10.72
CA ARG A 95 16.70 10.13 -9.91
C ARG A 95 15.77 11.04 -9.08
N PHE A 96 14.47 10.74 -9.04
CA PHE A 96 13.44 11.62 -8.48
C PHE A 96 12.54 10.84 -7.54
N ASN A 97 11.83 11.53 -6.65
CA ASN A 97 10.69 10.95 -5.95
C ASN A 97 9.61 10.60 -6.98
N ARG A 98 9.34 9.30 -7.14
CA ARG A 98 8.32 8.78 -8.07
C ARG A 98 7.21 8.12 -7.27
N THR A 99 5.98 8.40 -7.66
CA THR A 99 4.82 7.65 -7.23
C THR A 99 4.23 6.96 -8.45
N PHE A 100 4.12 5.65 -8.38
CA PHE A 100 3.46 4.87 -9.41
C PHE A 100 2.08 4.47 -8.90
N THR A 101 1.05 4.90 -9.62
CA THR A 101 -0.34 4.62 -9.26
C THR A 101 -0.92 3.68 -10.31
N TRP A 102 -1.35 2.50 -9.86
CA TRP A 102 -2.01 1.52 -10.72
C TRP A 102 -3.46 1.36 -10.28
N ASN A 103 -4.37 1.80 -11.15
CA ASN A 103 -5.81 1.58 -10.96
C ASN A 103 -6.19 0.26 -11.62
N LEU A 104 -6.40 -0.76 -10.80
CA LEU A 104 -6.72 -2.11 -11.23
C LEU A 104 -8.22 -2.34 -11.05
N ALA A 105 -8.90 -2.68 -12.15
CA ALA A 105 -10.32 -3.02 -12.14
C ALA A 105 -10.50 -4.43 -12.73
N ALA A 106 -11.23 -5.28 -12.02
CA ALA A 106 -11.53 -6.64 -12.44
C ALA A 106 -12.95 -6.72 -13.01
N ALA A 107 -13.10 -7.30 -14.21
CA ALA A 107 -14.43 -7.62 -14.74
C ALA A 107 -14.95 -8.90 -14.06
N ALA A 108 -16.18 -8.88 -13.54
CA ALA A 108 -16.83 -10.06 -12.97
C ALA A 108 -16.80 -11.23 -13.97
N PRO A 109 -16.49 -12.48 -13.56
CA PRO A 109 -16.30 -12.98 -12.19
C PRO A 109 -14.82 -12.99 -11.72
N LYS A 110 -13.92 -12.27 -12.37
CA LYS A 110 -12.47 -12.38 -12.13
C LYS A 110 -12.04 -11.52 -10.94
N ALA A 111 -11.21 -12.07 -10.06
CA ALA A 111 -10.41 -11.33 -9.09
C ALA A 111 -8.99 -11.15 -9.64
N PHE A 112 -8.29 -10.07 -9.27
CA PHE A 112 -6.86 -9.95 -9.56
C PHE A 112 -6.07 -10.11 -8.26
N GLN A 113 -4.96 -10.82 -8.35
CA GLN A 113 -3.99 -11.00 -7.28
C GLN A 113 -2.70 -10.27 -7.66
N ILE A 114 -2.18 -9.53 -6.71
CA ILE A 114 -0.88 -8.88 -6.77
C ILE A 114 0.04 -9.71 -5.90
N ASP A 115 1.02 -10.36 -6.52
CA ASP A 115 2.07 -11.06 -5.81
C ASP A 115 3.21 -10.09 -5.51
N PHE A 116 3.59 -10.01 -4.24
CA PHE A 116 4.75 -9.26 -3.82
C PHE A 116 5.98 -10.16 -3.98
N THR A 117 7.08 -9.61 -4.51
CA THR A 117 8.35 -10.32 -4.74
C THR A 117 8.83 -11.08 -3.50
N ASN A 118 9.80 -12.00 -3.62
CA ASN A 118 10.34 -12.87 -2.53
C ASN A 118 10.61 -12.21 -1.15
N THR A 119 10.73 -10.89 -1.06
CA THR A 119 10.90 -10.16 0.20
C THR A 119 9.60 -9.91 0.96
N GLY A 120 8.43 -9.96 0.31
CA GLY A 120 7.14 -9.60 0.89
C GLY A 120 7.05 -8.14 1.37
N LEU A 121 5.91 -7.82 2.00
CA LEU A 121 5.62 -6.51 2.57
C LEU A 121 5.34 -6.58 4.09
N LYS A 122 5.70 -5.53 4.81
CA LYS A 122 5.40 -5.32 6.22
C LYS A 122 4.49 -4.10 6.36
N GLN A 123 3.33 -4.25 6.99
CA GLN A 123 2.46 -3.11 7.29
C GLN A 123 3.12 -2.20 8.34
N ILE A 124 2.95 -0.90 8.17
CA ILE A 124 3.45 0.13 9.08
C ILE A 124 2.33 1.12 9.41
N ASN A 125 2.49 1.87 10.50
CA ASN A 125 1.58 2.95 10.80
C ASN A 125 1.59 4.00 9.65
N PRO A 126 0.44 4.62 9.31
CA PRO A 126 0.38 5.65 8.27
C PRO A 126 1.39 6.80 8.45
N SER A 127 1.73 7.13 9.70
CA SER A 127 2.68 8.20 10.03
C SER A 127 4.16 7.80 9.89
N GLU A 128 4.45 6.50 9.88
CA GLU A 128 5.82 5.98 9.79
C GLU A 128 6.40 6.08 8.38
N LYS A 129 7.74 6.03 8.27
CA LYS A 129 8.46 6.04 7.00
C LYS A 129 9.32 4.79 6.87
N CYS A 130 9.42 4.25 5.66
CA CYS A 130 10.23 3.08 5.40
C CYS A 130 11.74 3.40 5.47
N PRO A 131 12.58 2.49 6.00
CA PRO A 131 14.03 2.69 6.06
C PRO A 131 14.68 2.91 4.69
N ASP A 132 14.16 2.23 3.67
CA ASP A 132 14.58 2.32 2.27
C ASP A 132 13.92 3.48 1.51
N ARG A 133 13.08 4.28 2.20
CA ARG A 133 12.27 5.37 1.64
C ARG A 133 11.26 4.94 0.56
N HIS A 134 11.08 3.64 0.34
CA HIS A 134 10.10 3.11 -0.59
C HIS A 134 8.85 2.68 0.17
N THR A 135 7.78 3.43 -0.03
CA THR A 135 6.48 3.13 0.59
C THR A 135 5.53 2.54 -0.45
N TYR A 136 4.77 1.54 -0.04
CA TYR A 136 3.71 0.92 -0.83
C TYR A 136 2.38 1.19 -0.14
N THR A 137 1.37 1.58 -0.90
CA THR A 137 0.02 1.83 -0.37
C THR A 137 -0.97 1.02 -1.17
N LEU A 138 -1.83 0.27 -0.49
CA LEU A 138 -2.92 -0.45 -1.10
C LEU A 138 -4.24 0.23 -0.73
N GLN A 139 -5.07 0.50 -1.74
CA GLN A 139 -6.38 1.11 -1.56
C GLN A 139 -7.43 0.27 -2.27
N ALA A 140 -8.58 0.12 -1.63
CA ALA A 140 -9.75 -0.51 -2.20
C ALA A 140 -10.74 0.59 -2.64
N PHE A 141 -11.29 0.45 -3.84
CA PHE A 141 -12.29 1.37 -4.37
C PHE A 141 -13.67 0.81 -4.12
N GLN A 142 -14.47 1.54 -3.36
CA GLN A 142 -15.84 1.17 -3.03
C GLN A 142 -16.84 2.20 -3.49
N SER A 143 -18.13 1.86 -3.40
CA SER A 143 -19.23 2.80 -3.68
C SER A 143 -19.27 3.96 -2.69
N THR A 144 -18.80 3.75 -1.46
CA THR A 144 -18.75 4.73 -0.37
C THR A 144 -17.52 5.63 -0.42
N GLY A 145 -16.43 5.19 -1.07
CA GLY A 145 -15.20 5.95 -1.19
C GLY A 145 -13.97 5.07 -1.41
N ASN A 146 -12.80 5.67 -1.31
CA ASN A 146 -11.53 4.96 -1.34
C ASN A 146 -11.14 4.60 0.09
N VAL A 147 -10.87 3.33 0.34
CA VAL A 147 -10.49 2.83 1.67
C VAL A 147 -9.02 2.46 1.65
N ALA A 148 -8.24 2.95 2.62
CA ALA A 148 -6.84 2.56 2.75
C ALA A 148 -6.74 1.16 3.37
N VAL A 149 -6.38 0.14 2.59
CA VAL A 149 -6.12 -1.21 3.12
C VAL A 149 -4.86 -1.21 3.97
N GLY A 150 -3.86 -0.40 3.60
CA GLY A 150 -2.70 -0.16 4.44
C GLY A 150 -1.53 0.53 3.74
N LYS A 151 -0.53 0.85 4.55
CA LYS A 151 0.78 1.38 4.16
C LYS A 151 1.84 0.35 4.52
N TYR A 152 2.80 0.12 3.64
CA TYR A 152 3.75 -0.97 3.76
C TYR A 152 5.18 -0.58 3.38
N CYS A 153 6.13 -1.27 4.00
CA CYS A 153 7.54 -1.31 3.60
C CYS A 153 7.90 -2.68 3.04
N ARG A 154 9.02 -2.78 2.33
CA ARG A 154 9.59 -4.08 1.92
C ARG A 154 10.03 -4.91 3.12
N SER A 155 10.25 -6.20 2.87
CA SER A 155 10.84 -7.15 3.83
C SER A 155 9.88 -7.47 4.96
N GLY A 156 8.77 -8.12 4.62
CA GLY A 156 7.76 -8.54 5.59
C GLY A 156 7.02 -9.80 5.18
N THR A 157 6.00 -10.15 5.96
CA THR A 157 5.31 -11.45 5.88
C THR A 157 4.18 -11.47 4.86
N ILE A 158 3.73 -10.31 4.38
CA ILE A 158 2.64 -10.22 3.40
C ILE A 158 3.19 -10.61 2.03
N SER A 159 2.66 -11.70 1.46
CA SER A 159 3.12 -12.30 0.21
C SER A 159 2.27 -11.90 -0.99
N SER A 160 0.97 -11.69 -0.80
CA SER A 160 0.08 -11.21 -1.86
C SER A 160 -1.11 -10.43 -1.34
N ALA A 161 -1.72 -9.65 -2.23
CA ALA A 161 -3.01 -9.00 -2.01
C ALA A 161 -3.94 -9.29 -3.18
N GLN A 162 -5.14 -9.76 -2.88
CA GLN A 162 -6.17 -10.06 -3.86
C GLN A 162 -7.36 -9.13 -3.65
N VAL A 163 -7.82 -8.50 -4.73
CA VAL A 163 -9.05 -7.72 -4.71
C VAL A 163 -10.18 -8.59 -5.22
N LEU A 164 -11.14 -8.88 -4.35
CA LEU A 164 -12.30 -9.72 -4.63
C LEU A 164 -13.47 -8.86 -5.08
N LYS A 165 -14.39 -9.46 -5.85
CA LYS A 165 -15.65 -8.77 -6.20
C LYS A 165 -16.60 -8.81 -4.98
N SER A 166 -17.31 -7.71 -4.77
CA SER A 166 -18.51 -7.58 -3.92
C SER A 166 -18.23 -7.52 -2.41
N GLY A 167 -18.22 -6.30 -1.85
CA GLY A 167 -18.26 -6.04 -0.40
C GLY A 167 -17.02 -6.45 0.40
N THR A 168 -15.98 -7.00 -0.24
CA THR A 168 -14.70 -7.30 0.40
C THR A 168 -13.63 -6.33 -0.08
N LEU A 169 -12.97 -5.66 0.84
CA LEU A 169 -11.91 -4.69 0.59
C LEU A 169 -10.71 -5.33 -0.09
N ALA A 170 -10.18 -6.38 0.52
CA ALA A 170 -9.10 -7.19 0.00
C ALA A 170 -9.01 -8.51 0.76
N ARG A 171 -8.34 -9.48 0.14
CA ARG A 171 -7.77 -10.66 0.79
C ARG A 171 -6.26 -10.53 0.81
N ILE A 172 -5.68 -10.40 2.00
CA ILE A 172 -4.23 -10.30 2.17
C ILE A 172 -3.68 -11.67 2.56
N SER A 173 -2.73 -12.18 1.79
CA SER A 173 -2.05 -13.44 2.12
C SER A 173 -0.77 -13.17 2.88
N LEU A 174 -0.57 -13.92 3.96
CA LEU A 174 0.61 -13.82 4.81
C LEU A 174 1.30 -15.17 4.91
N THR A 175 2.60 -15.19 4.61
CA THR A 175 3.47 -16.30 4.92
C THR A 175 4.14 -16.03 6.26
N LEU A 176 3.73 -16.79 7.28
CA LEU A 176 4.21 -16.56 8.62
C LEU A 176 5.65 -17.09 8.77
N PRO A 177 6.54 -16.34 9.42
CA PRO A 177 7.94 -16.72 9.58
C PRO A 177 8.08 -17.93 10.51
N LYS A 178 9.12 -18.73 10.28
CA LYS A 178 9.50 -19.83 11.18
C LYS A 178 10.18 -19.25 12.42
N GLY A 179 9.72 -19.63 13.62
CA GLY A 179 10.29 -19.18 14.89
C GLY A 179 9.27 -18.57 15.86
N THR A 180 9.74 -17.82 16.85
CA THR A 180 8.95 -17.26 17.97
C THR A 180 8.65 -15.77 17.82
N SER A 181 8.58 -15.26 16.59
CA SER A 181 8.21 -13.86 16.33
C SER A 181 6.70 -13.61 16.49
N SER A 182 6.26 -12.39 16.26
CA SER A 182 4.84 -12.08 16.05
C SER A 182 4.69 -11.23 14.80
N SER A 183 3.55 -11.35 14.13
CA SER A 183 3.14 -10.39 13.10
C SER A 183 2.05 -9.47 13.65
N GLU A 184 2.05 -8.22 13.21
CA GLU A 184 1.03 -7.24 13.58
C GLU A 184 0.45 -6.62 12.31
N LEU A 185 -0.87 -6.47 12.31
CA LEU A 185 -1.65 -5.88 11.24
C LEU A 185 -2.60 -4.83 11.83
N LEU A 186 -2.86 -3.79 11.06
CA LEU A 186 -3.80 -2.73 11.42
C LEU A 186 -5.12 -2.95 10.68
N SER A 187 -6.23 -2.52 11.29
CA SER A 187 -7.52 -2.48 10.61
C SER A 187 -7.45 -1.65 9.31
N PRO A 188 -8.29 -1.96 8.30
CA PRO A 188 -8.49 -1.05 7.18
C PRO A 188 -8.84 0.37 7.66
N ASP A 189 -8.36 1.35 6.91
CA ASP A 189 -8.48 2.79 7.17
C ASP A 189 -7.85 3.32 8.47
N TYR A 190 -7.11 2.48 9.21
CA TYR A 190 -6.47 2.87 10.47
C TYR A 190 -5.62 4.16 10.33
N PRO A 191 -5.69 5.10 11.29
CA PRO A 191 -6.41 5.03 12.57
C PRO A 191 -7.90 5.40 12.50
N GLU A 192 -8.42 5.70 11.30
CA GLU A 192 -9.85 5.91 11.09
C GLU A 192 -10.61 4.58 11.17
N SER A 193 -11.94 4.67 11.19
CA SER A 193 -12.82 3.50 11.30
C SER A 193 -12.67 2.57 10.12
N PHE A 194 -12.63 1.26 10.40
CA PHE A 194 -13.00 0.23 9.43
C PHE A 194 -14.36 0.66 8.82
N PRO A 195 -14.50 0.67 7.48
CA PRO A 195 -15.71 1.13 6.82
C PRO A 195 -17.00 0.37 7.21
N ASP A 196 -18.12 1.06 7.06
CA ASP A 196 -19.47 0.54 7.32
C ASP A 196 -19.82 -0.66 6.42
N ASP A 197 -20.41 -1.70 7.03
CA ASP A 197 -20.93 -2.90 6.36
C ASP A 197 -19.95 -3.62 5.40
N ASP A 198 -18.65 -3.48 5.67
CA ASP A 198 -17.58 -4.01 4.82
C ASP A 198 -16.91 -5.25 5.38
N ILE A 199 -16.20 -5.95 4.48
CA ILE A 199 -15.49 -7.19 4.79
C ILE A 199 -14.00 -7.04 4.48
N MET A 200 -13.17 -7.58 5.35
CA MET A 200 -11.73 -7.71 5.14
C MET A 200 -11.31 -9.16 5.38
N GLU A 201 -10.40 -9.65 4.55
CA GLU A 201 -9.94 -11.03 4.64
C GLU A 201 -8.42 -11.12 4.78
N TRP A 202 -7.98 -12.04 5.64
CA TRP A 202 -6.58 -12.41 5.77
C TRP A 202 -6.42 -13.92 5.65
N TYR A 203 -5.58 -14.35 4.72
CA TYR A 203 -5.23 -15.75 4.57
C TYR A 203 -3.85 -16.00 5.18
N PHE A 204 -3.81 -16.81 6.23
CA PHE A 204 -2.59 -17.10 6.97
C PHE A 204 -2.04 -18.46 6.58
N GLN A 205 -0.82 -18.46 6.07
CA GLN A 205 -0.06 -19.67 5.81
C GLN A 205 0.78 -20.00 7.04
N VAL A 206 0.40 -21.05 7.75
CA VAL A 206 0.99 -21.43 9.04
C VAL A 206 2.05 -22.52 8.79
N PRO A 207 3.32 -22.30 9.15
CA PRO A 207 4.35 -23.31 9.01
C PRO A 207 4.04 -24.59 9.79
N ASP A 208 4.50 -25.72 9.26
CA ASP A 208 4.40 -27.01 9.97
C ASP A 208 4.93 -26.91 11.40
N LYS A 209 4.27 -27.61 12.32
CA LYS A 209 4.63 -27.67 13.76
C LYS A 209 4.52 -26.34 14.51
N HIS A 210 3.82 -25.35 13.95
CA HIS A 210 3.53 -24.09 14.60
C HIS A 210 2.02 -23.91 14.78
N GLY A 211 1.66 -23.06 15.73
CA GLY A 211 0.32 -22.52 15.90
C GLY A 211 0.38 -21.01 15.98
N VAL A 212 -0.76 -20.38 15.75
CA VAL A 212 -0.95 -18.94 15.82
C VAL A 212 -2.04 -18.64 16.82
N ASP A 213 -1.73 -17.79 17.78
CA ASP A 213 -2.73 -17.20 18.66
C ASP A 213 -3.22 -15.90 18.02
N VAL A 214 -4.53 -15.71 17.90
CA VAL A 214 -5.11 -14.55 17.22
C VAL A 214 -5.59 -13.57 18.27
N GLN A 215 -5.00 -12.38 18.31
CA GLN A 215 -5.27 -11.39 19.35
C GLN A 215 -5.68 -10.06 18.75
N PHE A 216 -6.84 -9.54 19.17
CA PHE A 216 -7.27 -8.18 18.86
C PHE A 216 -6.85 -7.25 20.00
N LEU A 217 -6.01 -6.26 19.69
CA LEU A 217 -5.49 -5.27 20.63
C LEU A 217 -5.98 -3.88 20.23
N ASN A 218 -5.95 -2.93 21.17
CA ASN A 218 -6.38 -1.54 20.93
C ASN A 218 -7.76 -1.45 20.27
N LEU A 219 -8.66 -2.34 20.69
CA LEU A 219 -9.97 -2.50 20.06
C LEU A 219 -10.91 -1.35 20.46
N THR A 220 -11.44 -0.68 19.46
CA THR A 220 -12.61 0.19 19.55
C THR A 220 -13.73 -0.46 18.75
N GLN A 221 -14.93 -0.55 19.33
CA GLN A 221 -16.10 -1.12 18.65
C GLN A 221 -17.13 -0.02 18.34
N PRO A 222 -17.84 -0.16 17.22
CA PRO A 222 -18.87 0.78 16.82
C PRO A 222 -20.23 0.46 17.43
N ASP A 223 -21.09 1.46 17.43
CA ASP A 223 -22.52 1.28 17.73
C ASP A 223 -23.23 0.74 16.49
N CYS A 224 -23.63 -0.54 16.55
CA CYS A 224 -24.26 -1.24 15.44
C CYS A 224 -25.79 -1.06 15.44
N VAL A 225 -26.36 -0.65 14.30
CA VAL A 225 -27.81 -0.60 14.09
C VAL A 225 -28.33 -1.94 13.56
N LYS A 226 -27.59 -2.57 12.63
CA LYS A 226 -27.89 -3.92 12.14
C LYS A 226 -26.61 -4.71 11.94
N LYS A 227 -26.76 -6.03 11.95
CA LYS A 227 -25.63 -6.99 11.92
C LYS A 227 -24.73 -6.76 13.15
N GLU A 228 -23.77 -7.64 13.33
CA GLU A 228 -22.80 -7.54 14.41
C GLU A 228 -21.40 -7.62 13.81
N VAL A 229 -20.45 -6.98 14.48
CA VAL A 229 -19.04 -7.16 14.12
C VAL A 229 -18.66 -8.59 14.45
N ALA A 230 -18.24 -9.34 13.43
CA ALA A 230 -17.99 -10.76 13.56
C ALA A 230 -16.69 -11.15 12.85
N VAL A 231 -15.97 -12.06 13.48
CA VAL A 231 -14.79 -12.72 12.92
C VAL A 231 -15.12 -14.18 12.63
N GLU A 232 -14.84 -14.60 11.40
CA GLU A 232 -15.07 -15.95 10.91
C GLU A 232 -13.75 -16.65 10.61
N TYR A 233 -13.60 -17.87 11.11
CA TYR A 233 -12.47 -18.73 10.84
C TYR A 233 -12.88 -19.83 9.86
N HIS A 234 -12.25 -19.80 8.69
CA HIS A 234 -12.49 -20.75 7.61
C HIS A 234 -11.26 -21.65 7.43
N GLN A 235 -11.43 -22.94 7.69
CA GLN A 235 -10.40 -23.96 7.56
C GLN A 235 -10.88 -25.11 6.67
N LYS A 236 -9.97 -25.69 5.90
CA LYS A 236 -10.31 -26.79 4.99
C LYS A 236 -10.79 -28.01 5.78
N GLY A 237 -11.98 -28.50 5.45
CA GLY A 237 -12.56 -29.71 6.06
C GLY A 237 -13.13 -29.51 7.47
N ARG A 238 -13.37 -28.26 7.88
CA ARG A 238 -13.92 -27.91 9.20
C ARG A 238 -15.12 -26.99 9.06
N VAL A 239 -15.96 -27.02 10.09
CA VAL A 239 -17.07 -26.08 10.21
C VAL A 239 -16.51 -24.70 10.52
N THR A 240 -17.01 -23.68 9.81
CA THR A 240 -16.68 -22.28 10.06
C THR A 240 -17.03 -21.90 11.50
N SER A 241 -16.07 -21.29 12.21
CA SER A 241 -16.31 -20.74 13.54
C SER A 241 -16.57 -19.24 13.43
N VAL A 242 -17.63 -18.74 14.09
CA VAL A 242 -18.01 -17.32 14.08
C VAL A 242 -17.98 -16.81 15.52
N LEU A 243 -17.27 -15.71 15.75
CA LEU A 243 -17.02 -15.14 17.08
C LEU A 243 -17.09 -13.61 17.03
N GLY A 244 -17.35 -12.98 18.17
CA GLY A 244 -17.11 -11.56 18.37
C GLY A 244 -15.62 -11.26 18.62
N LEU A 245 -15.23 -9.99 18.53
CA LEU A 245 -13.83 -9.59 18.72
C LEU A 245 -13.41 -9.64 20.20
N ASN A 246 -14.37 -9.54 21.11
CA ASN A 246 -14.16 -9.66 22.56
C ASN A 246 -14.13 -11.12 23.05
N ASP A 247 -14.55 -12.06 22.20
CA ASP A 247 -14.57 -13.47 22.58
C ASP A 247 -13.15 -14.04 22.65
N THR A 248 -13.00 -15.14 23.40
CA THR A 248 -11.74 -15.88 23.39
C THR A 248 -11.53 -16.51 22.02
N GLN A 249 -10.50 -16.04 21.30
CA GLN A 249 -10.21 -16.49 19.95
C GLN A 249 -9.60 -17.90 19.95
N PRO A 250 -9.95 -18.75 18.96
CA PRO A 250 -9.48 -20.13 18.89
C PRO A 250 -8.02 -20.18 18.43
N LEU A 251 -7.22 -20.95 19.15
CA LEU A 251 -5.84 -21.24 18.76
C LEU A 251 -5.80 -21.96 17.40
N GLN A 252 -5.05 -21.39 16.45
CA GLN A 252 -4.93 -21.92 15.10
C GLN A 252 -3.69 -22.80 14.97
N ASN A 253 -3.84 -24.12 15.13
CA ASN A 253 -2.71 -25.07 15.11
C ASN A 253 -2.85 -26.17 14.03
N GLN A 254 -3.80 -26.05 13.11
CA GLN A 254 -4.15 -27.10 12.14
C GLN A 254 -3.97 -26.64 10.69
N GLY A 255 -2.86 -25.95 10.45
CA GLY A 255 -2.46 -25.45 9.14
C GLY A 255 -3.10 -24.12 8.79
N ASP A 256 -3.16 -23.85 7.49
CA ASP A 256 -3.59 -22.57 6.94
C ASP A 256 -5.07 -22.30 7.20
N PHE A 257 -5.39 -21.04 7.43
CA PHE A 257 -6.76 -20.60 7.68
C PHE A 257 -7.04 -19.24 7.06
N LEU A 258 -8.30 -19.02 6.69
CA LEU A 258 -8.82 -17.74 6.25
C LEU A 258 -9.59 -17.10 7.41
N LEU A 259 -9.17 -15.90 7.79
CA LEU A 259 -9.85 -15.04 8.74
C LEU A 259 -10.66 -14.01 7.96
N THR A 260 -11.98 -14.01 8.13
CA THR A 260 -12.88 -13.03 7.53
C THR A 260 -13.43 -12.16 8.64
N LEU A 261 -13.16 -10.86 8.59
CA LEU A 261 -13.77 -9.89 9.49
C LEU A 261 -14.86 -9.13 8.77
N ARG A 262 -16.03 -9.04 9.40
CA ARG A 262 -17.17 -8.26 8.92
C ARG A 262 -17.44 -7.13 9.89
N ASN A 263 -17.55 -5.91 9.38
CA ASN A 263 -18.12 -4.81 10.15
C ASN A 263 -19.66 -4.87 10.12
N CYS A 264 -20.30 -4.22 11.08
CA CYS A 264 -21.75 -4.08 11.12
C CYS A 264 -22.24 -2.88 10.30
N GLU A 265 -23.55 -2.74 10.16
CA GLU A 265 -24.19 -1.49 9.72
C GLU A 265 -24.21 -0.55 10.93
N MET A 266 -23.27 0.38 10.94
CA MET A 266 -23.03 1.36 12.01
C MET A 266 -24.10 2.45 11.99
N GLU A 267 -24.37 3.05 13.15
CA GLU A 267 -25.25 4.21 13.22
C GLU A 267 -24.64 5.39 12.46
N ARG A 268 -25.45 6.11 11.67
CA ARG A 268 -25.06 7.42 11.12
C ARG A 268 -25.10 8.45 12.25
N ALA A 269 -24.17 8.31 13.17
CA ALA A 269 -24.12 9.08 14.38
C ALA A 269 -23.26 10.34 14.18
N PRO A 270 -23.39 11.36 15.07
CA PRO A 270 -22.54 12.55 15.08
C PRO A 270 -21.05 12.18 15.10
N ALA A 271 -20.18 13.15 14.80
CA ALA A 271 -18.73 13.00 14.59
C ALA A 271 -17.94 12.30 15.72
N ASP A 272 -18.58 12.03 16.88
CA ASP A 272 -17.97 11.46 18.07
C ASP A 272 -18.29 9.97 18.28
N SER A 273 -19.08 9.33 17.41
CA SER A 273 -19.35 7.89 17.57
C SER A 273 -18.11 7.06 17.29
N PRO A 274 -17.82 6.07 18.16
CA PRO A 274 -16.64 5.22 18.01
C PRO A 274 -16.74 4.41 16.73
N GLY A 275 -15.66 4.39 15.94
CA GLY A 275 -15.51 3.50 14.79
C GLY A 275 -14.92 2.15 15.18
N LEU A 276 -14.98 1.18 14.27
CA LEU A 276 -14.28 -0.10 14.44
C LEU A 276 -12.79 0.09 14.14
N THR A 277 -11.93 0.01 15.16
CA THR A 277 -10.47 0.05 14.98
C THR A 277 -9.80 -0.98 15.85
N PHE A 278 -8.71 -1.58 15.38
CA PHE A 278 -7.93 -2.55 16.15
C PHE A 278 -6.53 -2.76 15.57
N THR A 279 -5.67 -3.37 16.38
CA THR A 279 -4.41 -3.99 15.96
C THR A 279 -4.55 -5.50 16.10
N LEU A 280 -4.42 -6.23 14.99
CA LEU A 280 -4.42 -7.68 14.96
C LEU A 280 -2.99 -8.19 15.18
N LYS A 281 -2.75 -8.81 16.33
CA LYS A 281 -1.48 -9.43 16.69
C LYS A 281 -1.57 -10.94 16.54
N LEU A 282 -0.52 -11.52 15.97
CA LEU A 282 -0.40 -12.93 15.66
C LEU A 282 0.90 -13.47 16.26
N PRO A 283 0.93 -13.79 17.57
CA PRO A 283 2.07 -14.45 18.17
C PRO A 283 2.23 -15.89 17.65
N PHE A 284 3.46 -16.26 17.31
CA PHE A 284 3.78 -17.63 16.92
C PHE A 284 4.07 -18.50 18.13
N ILE A 285 3.51 -19.70 18.13
CA ILE A 285 3.67 -20.69 19.19
C ILE A 285 4.18 -21.99 18.58
N LEU A 286 5.23 -22.56 19.15
CA LEU A 286 5.71 -23.89 18.76
C LEU A 286 4.74 -24.96 19.28
N GLN A 287 4.32 -25.91 18.43
CA GLN A 287 3.37 -26.92 18.87
C GLN A 287 3.89 -27.79 20.03
N HIS A 288 5.21 -28.00 20.13
CA HIS A 288 5.78 -28.71 21.27
C HIS A 288 5.60 -27.96 22.60
N SER A 289 5.54 -26.63 22.61
CA SER A 289 5.27 -25.88 23.85
C SER A 289 3.80 -25.92 24.25
N LEU A 290 2.88 -26.17 23.31
CA LEU A 290 1.46 -26.39 23.60
C LEU A 290 1.22 -27.74 24.29
N ASN A 291 2.00 -28.76 23.92
CA ASN A 291 1.87 -30.11 24.47
C ASN A 291 2.58 -30.31 25.82
N SER A 292 3.41 -29.36 26.26
CA SER A 292 4.15 -29.45 27.54
C SER A 292 3.33 -29.04 28.76
N ASN A 293 2.12 -28.50 28.58
CA ASN A 293 1.21 -28.06 29.64
C ASN A 293 0.03 -29.01 29.84
N ARG A 294 0.17 -30.28 29.46
CA ARG A 294 -0.86 -31.31 29.62
C ARG A 294 -0.37 -32.46 30.50
#